data_AF-A0A3S3P626-F1
#
_entry.id   AF-A0A3S3P626-F1
#
_cell.length_a   1.000
_cell.length_b   1.000
_cell.length_c   1.000
_cell.angle_alpha   90.00
_cell.angle_beta   90.00
_cell.angle_gamma   90.00
#
_symmetry.space_group_name_H-M   'P 1'
#
loop_
_entity.id
_entity.type
_entity.pdbx_description
1 polymer ?
#
loop_
_entity_poly.entity_id
_entity_poly.type
_entity_poly.pdbx_seq_one_letter_code
_entity_poly.pdbx_strand_id
1 'polypeptide(L)' 'ALFTEEEKDGSSELAFKYAIYRINKDRLLLPNTTLIYDIQYVPKDDSFHAAKK' A
#
# COMPACT_ATOMS: atom_id res chain seq x y z
N ALA A 1 -1.28 3.44 -1.71
CA ALA A 1 -1.97 2.22 -2.17
C ALA A 1 -3.45 2.39 -1.94
N LEU A 2 -4.24 1.78 -2.80
CA LEU A 2 -5.69 1.77 -2.70
C LEU A 2 -6.12 0.34 -2.38
N PHE A 3 -6.88 0.17 -1.31
CA PHE A 3 -7.49 -1.10 -0.93
C PHE A 3 -8.99 -0.93 -0.83
N THR A 4 -9.72 -2.02 -0.93
CA THR A 4 -11.13 -2.01 -0.55
C THR A 4 -11.28 -1.93 0.97
N GLU A 5 -12.43 -1.45 1.46
CA GLU A 5 -12.73 -1.50 2.90
C GLU A 5 -12.68 -2.93 3.46
N GLU A 6 -13.00 -3.95 2.65
CA GLU A 6 -12.92 -5.38 3.00
C GLU A 6 -11.48 -5.86 3.19
N GLU A 7 -10.52 -5.24 2.50
CA GLU A 7 -9.10 -5.59 2.56
C GLU A 7 -8.36 -4.88 3.68
N LYS A 8 -9.04 -3.96 4.38
CA LYS A 8 -8.48 -3.27 5.54
C LYS A 8 -8.07 -4.27 6.60
N ASP A 9 -6.84 -4.11 7.10
CA ASP A 9 -6.20 -5.02 8.06
C ASP A 9 -6.08 -6.47 7.55
N GLY A 10 -6.28 -6.69 6.25
CA GLY A 10 -6.19 -7.97 5.57
C GLY A 10 -4.77 -8.37 5.16
N SER A 11 -4.65 -9.56 4.59
CA SER A 11 -3.37 -10.11 4.13
C SER A 11 -2.71 -9.26 3.03
N SER A 12 -3.51 -8.69 2.12
CA SER A 12 -3.05 -7.81 1.04
C SER A 12 -2.38 -6.54 1.59
N GLU A 13 -3.03 -5.87 2.55
CA GLU A 13 -2.49 -4.67 3.18
C GLU A 13 -1.22 -4.98 3.98
N LEU A 14 -1.21 -6.08 4.74
CA LEU A 14 -0.05 -6.51 5.50
C LEU A 14 1.13 -6.84 4.59
N ALA A 15 0.90 -7.55 3.49
CA ALA A 15 1.92 -7.86 2.50
C ALA A 15 2.52 -6.59 1.90
N PHE A 16 1.67 -5.60 1.56
CA PHE A 16 2.11 -4.31 1.06
C PHE A 16 3.00 -3.55 2.07
N LYS A 17 2.56 -3.43 3.32
CA LYS A 17 3.34 -2.80 4.39
C LYS A 17 4.68 -3.51 4.60
N TYR A 18 4.68 -4.85 4.60
CA TYR A 18 5.88 -5.65 4.78
C TYR A 18 6.85 -5.50 3.61
N ALA A 19 6.36 -5.44 2.37
CA ALA A 19 7.20 -5.21 1.20
C ALA A 19 7.96 -3.88 1.31
N ILE A 20 7.28 -2.80 1.68
CA ILE A 20 7.92 -1.49 1.88
C ILE A 20 8.94 -1.54 3.02
N TYR A 21 8.58 -2.13 4.16
CA TYR A 21 9.51 -2.33 5.27
C TYR A 21 10.77 -3.09 4.84
N ARG A 22 10.60 -4.18 4.07
CA ARG A 22 11.71 -5.00 3.58
C ARG A 22 12.61 -4.22 2.64
N ILE A 23 12.05 -3.47 1.68
CA ILE A 23 12.82 -2.65 0.75
C ILE A 23 13.60 -1.57 1.51
N ASN A 24 12.94 -0.81 2.39
CA ASN A 24 13.60 0.25 3.14
C ASN A 24 14.69 -0.26 4.12
N LYS A 25 14.61 -1.52 4.55
CA LYS A 25 15.62 -2.15 5.42
C LYS A 25 16.78 -2.76 4.63
N ASP A 26 16.57 -3.08 3.36
CA ASP A 26 17.58 -3.68 2.51
C ASP A 26 18.57 -2.60 2.05
N ARG A 27 19.85 -2.78 2.38
CA ARG A 27 20.90 -1.82 2.04
C ARG A 27 21.42 -1.98 0.61
N LEU A 28 21.01 -3.03 -0.09
CA LEU A 28 21.37 -3.26 -1.50
C LEU A 28 20.29 -2.73 -2.44
N LEU A 29 19.04 -2.69 -1.98
CA LEU A 29 17.89 -2.26 -2.78
C LEU A 29 17.50 -0.82 -2.39
N LEU A 30 17.66 0.11 -3.34
CA LEU A 30 17.35 1.53 -3.14
C LEU A 30 18.07 2.15 -1.91
N PRO A 31 19.41 2.02 -1.78
CA PRO A 31 20.15 2.41 -0.57
C PRO A 31 20.02 3.89 -0.17
N ASN A 32 19.70 4.76 -1.13
CA ASN A 32 19.61 6.20 -0.95
C ASN A 32 18.17 6.70 -1.05
N THR A 33 17.18 5.82 -0.95
CA THR A 33 15.77 6.17 -1.09
C THR A 33 14.96 5.53 0.02
N THR A 34 14.00 6.26 0.56
CA THR A 34 13.04 5.74 1.52
C THR A 34 11.66 5.79 0.88
N LEU A 35 11.06 4.62 0.70
CA LEU A 35 9.68 4.50 0.24
C LEU A 35 8.73 4.93 1.35
N ILE A 36 7.92 5.95 1.05
CA ILE A 36 6.79 6.38 1.86
C ILE A 36 5.50 5.95 1.18
N TYR A 37 4.44 5.75 1.95
CA TYR A 37 3.16 5.36 1.41
C TYR A 37 2.02 6.05 2.14
N ASP A 38 0.92 6.21 1.40
CA ASP A 38 -0.38 6.62 1.90
C ASP A 38 -1.37 5.52 1.52
N ILE A 39 -2.16 5.02 2.48
CA ILE A 39 -3.16 3.98 2.24
C ILE A 39 -4.55 4.61 2.31
N GLN A 40 -5.32 4.38 1.26
CA GLN A 40 -6.71 4.82 1.17
C GLN A 40 -7.61 3.60 0.99
N TYR A 41 -8.80 3.67 1.58
CA TYR A 41 -9.81 2.63 1.49
C TYR A 41 -11.00 3.16 0.70
N VAL A 42 -11.49 2.34 -0.23
CA VAL A 42 -12.68 2.65 -1.02
C VAL A 42 -13.69 1.51 -0.93
N PRO A 43 -14.99 1.79 -1.04
CA PRO A 43 -15.98 0.74 -1.22
C PRO A 43 -15.70 -0.06 -2.49
N LYS A 44 -15.90 -1.37 -2.44
CA LYS A 44 -15.61 -2.30 -3.55
C LYS A 44 -16.39 -1.97 -4.83
N ASP A 45 -17.63 -1.54 -4.68
CA ASP A 45 -18.52 -1.22 -5.80
C ASP A 45 -18.35 0.23 -6.29
N ASP A 46 -17.51 1.03 -5.63
CA ASP A 46 -17.29 2.43 -5.96
C ASP A 46 -15.98 2.64 -6.74
N SER A 47 -15.94 2.01 -7.92
CA SER A 47 -14.83 2.15 -8.87
C SER A 47 -14.64 3.58 -9.38
N PHE A 48 -15.66 4.44 -9.28
CA PHE A 48 -15.60 5.84 -9.70
C PHE A 48 -14.76 6.69 -8.74
N HIS A 49 -14.92 6.50 -7.43
CA HIS A 49 -14.10 7.19 -6.43
C HIS A 49 -12.68 6.61 -6.34
N ALA A 50 -12.47 5.35 -6.74
CA ALA A 50 -11.15 4.74 -6.84
C ALA A 50 -10.23 5.40 -7.89
N ALA A 51 -10.81 5.93 -8.97
CA ALA A 51 -10.08 6.59 -10.05
C ALA A 51 -9.88 8.10 -9.85
N LYS A 52 -10.59 8.70 -8.88
CA LYS A 52 -10.63 10.16 -8.73
C LYS A 52 -9.67 10.60 -7.63
N LYS A 53 -8.48 11.04 -8.06
CA LYS A 53 -7.54 11.82 -7.28
C LYS A 53 -7.47 13.24 -7.82
#